data_AF-A0A0E3WT80-F1
#
_entry.id   AF-A0A0E3WT80-F1
#
_cell.length_a   1.000
_cell.length_b   1.000
_cell.length_c   1.000
_cell.angle_alpha   90.00
_cell.angle_beta   90.00
_cell.angle_gamma   90.00
#
_symmetry.space_group_name_H-M   'P 1'
#
loop_
_entity.id
_entity.type
_entity.pdbx_description
1 polymer ?
#
loop_
_entity_poly.entity_id
_entity_poly.type
_entity_poly.pdbx_seq_one_letter_code
_entity_poly.pdbx_strand_id
1 'polypeptide(L)'
;MVDRSEKNSYAVIPGVSTVKDQLKSHAFVMLLDARSQKMRYFRYSLDDLKASDRKFELTIGGSFFSTDGMILNLEQGGNPITARISFRDTYPWPVTLLSPGVMGWYAFVPGMECYHGILSMDHAIEGFIEADGVRTDLTGGRGYIENDGAFQCLPPGYGCRPTTSTGKEYRFLAQ
;
A
#
# COMPACT_ATOMS: atom_id res chain seq x y z
N MET A 1 -8.02 6.08 3.30
CA MET A 1 -8.61 6.01 4.65
C MET A 1 -9.32 7.31 4.97
N VAL A 2 -10.49 7.23 5.59
CA VAL A 2 -11.29 8.37 6.05
C VAL A 2 -11.56 8.26 7.54
N ASP A 3 -11.63 9.38 8.25
CA ASP A 3 -12.07 9.41 9.64
C ASP A 3 -13.59 9.17 9.76
N ARG A 4 -14.06 8.91 10.98
CA ARG A 4 -15.50 8.68 11.25
C ARG A 4 -16.40 9.83 10.79
N SER A 5 -15.88 11.06 10.78
CA SER A 5 -16.63 12.25 10.38
C SER A 5 -16.59 12.54 8.87
N GLU A 6 -15.83 11.76 8.11
CA GLU A 6 -15.55 11.93 6.68
C GLU A 6 -14.96 13.30 6.30
N LYS A 7 -14.43 14.02 7.28
CA LYS A 7 -13.80 15.35 7.08
C LYS A 7 -12.31 15.25 6.79
N ASN A 8 -11.69 14.15 7.21
CA ASN A 8 -10.26 13.91 7.02
C ASN A 8 -10.09 12.65 6.19
N SER A 9 -9.40 12.77 5.05
CA SER A 9 -9.13 11.67 4.14
C SER A 9 -7.68 11.67 3.73
N TYR A 10 -7.05 10.51 3.87
CA TYR A 10 -5.65 10.27 3.57
C TYR A 10 -5.47 9.05 2.69
N ALA A 11 -4.61 9.16 1.69
CA ALA A 11 -4.15 8.04 0.88
C ALA A 11 -2.64 7.86 1.05
N VAL A 12 -2.21 6.63 1.26
CA VAL A 12 -0.80 6.27 1.45
C VAL A 12 -0.42 5.28 0.37
N ILE A 13 0.65 5.55 -0.36
CA ILE A 13 1.02 4.77 -1.54
C ILE A 13 2.51 4.43 -1.41
N PRO A 14 2.87 3.29 -0.78
CA PRO A 14 4.23 2.78 -0.86
C PRO A 14 4.47 2.10 -2.22
N GLY A 15 5.66 2.25 -2.77
CA GLY A 15 5.96 1.69 -4.08
C GLY A 15 7.44 1.68 -4.41
N VAL A 16 7.73 1.13 -5.59
CA VAL A 16 9.07 1.08 -6.17
C VAL A 16 9.00 1.58 -7.59
N SER A 17 9.71 2.67 -7.85
CA SER A 17 9.91 3.19 -9.19
C SER A 17 11.14 2.54 -9.80
N THR A 18 10.93 1.60 -10.72
CA THR A 18 12.01 0.98 -11.50
C THR A 18 12.10 1.64 -12.86
N VAL A 19 13.22 2.29 -13.15
CA VAL A 19 13.51 2.85 -14.47
C VAL A 19 14.66 2.09 -15.12
N LYS A 20 14.82 2.19 -16.45
CA LYS A 20 15.89 1.47 -17.19
C LYS A 20 17.28 1.73 -16.62
N ASP A 21 17.47 2.90 -16.02
CA ASP A 21 18.67 3.30 -15.31
C ASP A 21 18.57 2.88 -13.84
N GLN A 22 19.29 1.83 -13.43
CA GLN A 22 19.22 1.29 -12.07
C GLN A 22 19.57 2.34 -11.01
N LEU A 23 20.43 3.31 -11.32
CA LEU A 23 20.83 4.38 -10.40
C LEU A 23 19.71 5.40 -10.14
N LYS A 24 18.67 5.42 -10.98
CA LYS A 24 17.48 6.28 -10.82
C LYS A 24 16.30 5.53 -10.23
N SER A 25 16.43 4.22 -10.03
CA SER A 25 15.39 3.42 -9.38
C SER A 25 15.40 3.71 -7.88
N HIS A 26 14.21 3.81 -7.30
CA HIS A 26 14.05 4.17 -5.89
C HIS A 26 12.77 3.59 -5.32
N ALA A 27 12.78 3.32 -4.02
CA ALA A 27 11.57 3.08 -3.27
C ALA A 27 10.94 4.41 -2.88
N PHE A 28 9.64 4.41 -2.63
CA PHE A 28 8.96 5.61 -2.20
C PHE A 28 7.78 5.30 -1.29
N VAL A 29 7.42 6.31 -0.50
CA VAL A 29 6.10 6.40 0.14
C VAL A 29 5.51 7.73 -0.28
N MET A 30 4.31 7.72 -0.85
CA MET A 30 3.56 8.93 -1.17
C MET A 30 2.41 9.05 -0.19
N LEU A 31 2.22 10.24 0.38
CA LEU A 31 1.07 10.58 1.21
C LEU A 31 0.28 11.68 0.52
N LEU A 32 -1.00 11.43 0.29
CA LEU A 32 -1.98 12.41 -0.13
C LEU A 32 -2.90 12.73 1.05
N ASP A 33 -2.99 14.00 1.39
CA ASP A 33 -4.00 14.56 2.29
C ASP A 33 -5.03 15.30 1.44
N ALA A 34 -6.22 14.71 1.31
CA ALA A 34 -7.28 15.24 0.47
C ALA A 34 -7.87 16.53 1.02
N ARG A 35 -7.89 16.70 2.36
CA ARG A 35 -8.44 17.88 3.02
C ARG A 35 -7.55 19.11 2.78
N SER A 36 -6.24 18.95 2.90
CA SER A 36 -5.29 20.03 2.65
C SER A 36 -4.83 20.14 1.19
N GLN A 37 -5.27 19.22 0.33
CA GLN A 37 -4.83 19.07 -1.07
C GLN A 37 -3.30 19.00 -1.20
N LYS A 38 -2.63 18.41 -0.20
CA LYS A 38 -1.18 18.25 -0.18
C LYS A 38 -0.80 16.83 -0.57
N MET A 39 0.11 16.71 -1.53
CA MET A 39 0.80 15.47 -1.84
C MET A 39 2.26 15.59 -1.43
N ARG A 40 2.77 14.58 -0.72
CA ARG A 40 4.15 14.50 -0.26
C ARG A 40 4.75 13.18 -0.75
N TYR A 41 5.94 13.27 -1.34
CA TYR A 41 6.63 12.14 -1.96
C TYR A 41 7.98 11.93 -1.27
N PHE A 42 8.11 10.82 -0.55
CA PHE A 42 9.30 10.48 0.23
C PHE A 42 10.09 9.43 -0.54
N ARG A 43 11.36 9.73 -0.84
CA ARG A 43 12.23 8.89 -1.69
C ARG A 43 13.23 8.14 -0.84
N TYR A 44 13.35 6.84 -1.05
CA TYR A 44 14.25 5.97 -0.32
C TYR A 44 15.15 5.20 -1.29
N SER A 45 16.35 4.82 -0.82
CA SER A 45 17.18 3.89 -1.58
C SER A 45 16.45 2.55 -1.71
N LEU A 46 16.77 1.77 -2.74
CA LEU A 46 16.30 0.38 -2.81
C LEU A 46 16.84 -0.47 -1.65
N ASP A 47 17.94 -0.07 -1.01
CA ASP A 47 18.49 -0.75 0.17
C ASP A 47 17.62 -0.54 1.42
N ASP A 48 16.79 0.51 1.44
CA ASP A 48 15.84 0.81 2.52
C ASP A 48 14.50 0.07 2.36
N LEU A 49 14.34 -0.66 1.25
CA LEU A 49 13.16 -1.46 0.94
C LEU A 49 13.36 -2.90 1.40
N LYS A 50 12.42 -3.43 2.18
CA LYS A 50 12.36 -4.84 2.53
C LYS A 50 10.95 -5.35 2.30
N ALA A 51 10.81 -6.46 1.59
CA ALA A 51 9.53 -7.12 1.37
C ALA A 51 9.64 -8.58 1.81
N SER A 52 8.58 -9.09 2.46
CA SER A 52 8.48 -10.49 2.85
C SER A 52 8.13 -11.37 1.66
N ASP A 53 8.67 -12.59 1.64
CA ASP A 53 8.42 -13.61 0.62
C ASP A 53 7.20 -14.51 0.97
N ARG A 54 6.70 -14.41 2.21
CA ARG A 54 5.69 -15.33 2.78
C ARG A 54 4.32 -14.69 2.98
N LYS A 55 4.29 -13.40 3.32
CA LYS A 55 3.06 -12.64 3.58
C LYS A 55 3.24 -11.22 3.06
N PHE A 56 2.13 -10.51 2.87
CA PHE A 56 2.18 -9.11 2.49
C PHE A 56 2.69 -8.27 3.66
N GLU A 57 4.00 -8.03 3.65
CA GLU A 57 4.71 -7.14 4.56
C GLU A 57 5.75 -6.37 3.77
N LEU A 58 5.74 -5.06 3.93
CA LEU A 58 6.60 -4.13 3.23
C LEU A 58 7.16 -3.11 4.23
N THR A 59 8.47 -2.95 4.24
CA THR A 59 9.18 -1.91 4.97
C THR A 59 9.85 -0.99 3.97
N ILE A 60 9.66 0.32 4.11
CA ILE A 60 10.38 1.36 3.35
C ILE A 60 10.89 2.38 4.34
N GLY A 61 12.21 2.43 4.51
CA GLY A 61 12.85 3.26 5.54
C GLY A 61 12.31 2.90 6.92
N GLY A 62 11.76 3.90 7.63
CA GLY A 62 11.14 3.72 8.95
C GLY A 62 9.67 3.32 8.93
N SER A 63 9.06 3.16 7.75
CA SER A 63 7.62 2.84 7.60
C SER A 63 7.40 1.35 7.34
N PHE A 64 6.30 0.80 7.84
CA PHE A 64 5.90 -0.61 7.72
C PHE A 64 4.44 -0.71 7.27
N PHE A 65 4.16 -1.65 6.37
CA PHE A 65 2.84 -1.89 5.80
C PHE A 65 2.54 -3.39 5.81
N SER A 66 1.33 -3.76 6.21
CA SER A 66 0.82 -5.12 6.13
C SER A 66 -0.69 -5.14 5.85
N THR A 67 -1.27 -6.33 5.77
CA THR A 67 -2.74 -6.50 5.69
C THR A 67 -3.44 -6.15 6.99
N ASP A 68 -2.72 -6.09 8.11
CA ASP A 68 -3.29 -5.89 9.45
C ASP A 68 -3.16 -4.43 9.92
N GLY A 69 -2.38 -3.62 9.21
CA GLY A 69 -2.17 -2.22 9.56
C GLY A 69 -0.97 -1.59 8.86
N MET A 70 -0.65 -0.38 9.29
CA MET A 70 0.58 0.27 8.92
C MET A 70 1.14 1.17 10.02
N ILE A 71 2.44 1.38 9.95
CA ILE A 71 3.19 2.34 10.74
C ILE A 71 3.90 3.25 9.75
N LEU A 72 3.69 4.55 9.84
CA LEU A 72 4.43 5.53 9.06
C LEU A 72 5.44 6.22 9.95
N ASN A 73 6.67 6.30 9.46
CA ASN A 73 7.68 7.22 9.94
C ASN A 73 8.38 7.85 8.74
N LEU A 74 7.95 9.06 8.38
CA LEU A 74 8.36 9.80 7.18
C LEU A 74 9.02 11.11 7.60
N GLU A 75 10.35 11.12 7.69
CA GLU A 75 11.11 12.24 8.29
C GLU A 75 11.71 13.21 7.25
N GLN A 76 11.60 12.92 5.95
CA GLN A 76 12.23 13.75 4.92
C GLN A 76 11.46 15.06 4.70
N GLY A 77 12.17 16.18 4.52
CA GLY A 77 11.54 17.47 4.18
C GLY A 77 11.13 18.34 5.37
N GLY A 78 11.67 18.07 6.57
CA GLY A 78 11.62 19.00 7.72
C GLY A 78 10.37 18.93 8.58
N ASN A 79 9.26 18.41 8.06
CA ASN A 79 8.03 18.16 8.82
C ASN A 79 7.77 16.65 8.86
N PRO A 80 8.16 15.96 9.96
CA PRO A 80 7.97 14.53 10.06
C PRO A 80 6.48 14.18 10.08
N ILE A 81 6.16 13.05 9.46
CA ILE A 81 4.82 12.47 9.48
C ILE A 81 4.91 11.11 10.14
N THR A 82 4.09 10.92 11.16
CA THR A 82 3.97 9.63 11.82
C THR A 82 2.53 9.14 11.75
N ALA A 83 2.34 7.84 11.63
CA ALA A 83 1.01 7.25 11.71
C ALA A 83 1.10 5.87 12.32
N ARG A 84 0.05 5.47 13.04
CA ARG A 84 -0.13 4.10 13.48
C ARG A 84 -1.59 3.75 13.28
N ILE A 85 -1.84 2.83 12.36
CA ILE A 85 -3.18 2.46 11.97
C ILE A 85 -3.26 0.94 11.98
N SER A 86 -4.28 0.41 12.65
CA SER A 86 -4.62 -1.00 12.64
C SER A 86 -5.89 -1.18 11.84
N PHE A 87 -5.92 -2.22 11.01
CA PHE A 87 -7.07 -2.60 10.21
C PHE A 87 -7.84 -3.70 10.95
N ARG A 88 -9.12 -3.47 11.15
CA ARG A 88 -10.06 -4.40 11.81
C ARG A 88 -11.09 -4.87 10.80
N ASP A 89 -11.59 -6.08 11.01
CA ASP A 89 -12.59 -6.70 10.13
C ASP A 89 -12.14 -6.71 8.66
N THR A 90 -10.86 -7.01 8.44
CA THR A 90 -10.34 -7.22 7.09
C THR A 90 -11.00 -8.46 6.52
N TYR A 91 -11.87 -8.27 5.53
CA TYR A 91 -12.45 -9.37 4.76
C TYR A 91 -11.53 -9.63 3.58
N PRO A 92 -10.56 -10.58 3.67
CA PRO A 92 -9.82 -10.98 2.50
C PRO A 92 -10.81 -11.50 1.46
N TRP A 93 -10.65 -11.07 0.20
CA TRP A 93 -11.51 -11.54 -0.87
C TRP A 93 -11.49 -13.08 -0.91
N PRO A 94 -12.63 -13.77 -0.84
CA PRO A 94 -12.64 -15.22 -0.83
C PRO A 94 -12.15 -15.74 -2.17
N VAL A 95 -10.90 -16.19 -2.21
CA VAL A 95 -10.36 -16.95 -3.34
C VAL A 95 -11.00 -18.33 -3.33
N THR A 96 -12.05 -18.52 -4.13
CA THR A 96 -12.55 -19.87 -4.42
C THR A 96 -11.94 -20.36 -5.72
N LEU A 97 -11.75 -21.69 -5.85
CA LEU A 97 -11.21 -22.33 -7.07
C LEU A 97 -12.00 -21.95 -8.34
N LEU A 98 -13.26 -21.54 -8.18
CA LEU A 98 -14.17 -21.15 -9.25
C LEU A 98 -14.30 -19.62 -9.42
N SER A 99 -13.62 -18.82 -8.60
CA SER A 99 -13.59 -17.35 -8.68
C SER A 99 -12.29 -16.80 -8.06
N PRO A 100 -11.19 -16.79 -8.83
CA PRO A 100 -9.85 -16.42 -8.35
C PRO A 100 -9.68 -14.88 -8.30
N GLY A 101 -10.59 -14.18 -7.62
CA GLY A 101 -10.58 -12.72 -7.46
C GLY A 101 -11.61 -11.97 -8.31
N VAL A 102 -11.55 -10.63 -8.25
CA VAL A 102 -12.44 -9.67 -8.94
C VAL A 102 -12.45 -9.84 -10.47
N MET A 103 -11.41 -10.45 -11.04
CA MET A 103 -11.27 -10.71 -12.47
C MET A 103 -11.99 -11.99 -12.94
N GLY A 104 -12.51 -12.83 -12.04
CA GLY A 104 -13.18 -14.08 -12.41
C GLY A 104 -12.32 -14.97 -13.34
N TRP A 105 -12.93 -15.53 -14.37
CA TRP A 105 -12.27 -16.41 -15.37
C TRP A 105 -11.11 -15.75 -16.15
N TYR A 106 -10.98 -14.42 -16.13
CA TYR A 106 -9.86 -13.73 -16.78
C TYR A 106 -8.51 -13.98 -16.11
N ALA A 107 -8.47 -14.54 -14.90
CA ALA A 107 -7.22 -14.99 -14.27
C ALA A 107 -6.51 -16.12 -15.03
N PHE A 108 -7.20 -16.78 -15.96
CA PHE A 108 -6.65 -17.87 -16.78
C PHE A 108 -6.15 -17.42 -18.16
N VAL A 109 -6.24 -16.13 -18.50
CA VAL A 109 -5.75 -15.59 -19.77
C VAL A 109 -4.25 -15.25 -19.63
N PRO A 110 -3.33 -15.93 -20.36
CA PRO A 110 -1.91 -15.62 -20.31
C PRO A 110 -1.62 -14.24 -20.91
N GLY A 111 -0.82 -13.42 -20.22
CA GLY A 111 -0.33 -12.13 -20.76
C GLY A 111 -1.06 -10.87 -20.29
N MET A 112 -1.85 -10.92 -19.21
CA MET A 112 -2.37 -9.69 -18.60
C MET A 112 -1.40 -9.12 -17.56
N GLU A 113 -1.00 -7.87 -17.77
CA GLU A 113 0.05 -7.16 -17.01
C GLU A 113 -0.44 -6.51 -15.71
N CYS A 114 -1.72 -6.66 -15.36
CA CYS A 114 -2.31 -6.07 -14.16
C CYS A 114 -3.10 -7.12 -13.38
N TYR A 115 -2.43 -7.77 -12.43
CA TYR A 115 -3.14 -8.48 -11.36
C TYR A 115 -3.63 -7.42 -10.36
N HIS A 116 -4.90 -7.03 -10.44
CA HIS A 116 -5.56 -6.21 -9.43
C HIS A 116 -5.88 -7.09 -8.22
N GLY A 117 -4.88 -7.25 -7.35
CA GLY A 117 -5.08 -7.89 -6.06
C GLY A 117 -5.75 -6.89 -5.13
N ILE A 118 -7.07 -6.84 -5.10
CA ILE A 118 -7.76 -6.13 -4.03
C ILE A 118 -7.51 -6.90 -2.74
N LEU A 119 -6.73 -6.31 -1.83
CA LEU A 119 -6.34 -6.94 -0.57
C LEU A 119 -7.44 -6.79 0.48
N SER A 120 -8.14 -5.65 0.49
CA SER A 120 -9.30 -5.41 1.36
C SER A 120 -10.16 -4.27 0.79
N MET A 121 -11.41 -4.57 0.45
CA MET A 121 -12.38 -3.62 -0.12
C MET A 121 -12.90 -2.60 0.92
N ASP A 122 -12.93 -3.00 2.19
CA ASP A 122 -13.56 -2.24 3.25
C ASP A 122 -13.14 -2.81 4.60
N HIS A 123 -12.48 -1.99 5.42
CA HIS A 123 -12.10 -2.37 6.77
C HIS A 123 -12.24 -1.19 7.72
N ALA A 124 -12.60 -1.49 8.97
CA ALA A 124 -12.59 -0.51 10.03
C ALA A 124 -11.13 -0.16 10.36
N ILE A 125 -10.87 1.11 10.64
CA ILE A 125 -9.53 1.57 11.01
C ILE A 125 -9.52 2.09 12.45
N GLU A 126 -8.44 1.78 13.16
CA GLU A 126 -8.16 2.26 14.50
C GLU A 126 -6.77 2.89 14.53
N GLY A 127 -6.66 4.09 15.10
CA GLY A 127 -5.38 4.78 15.26
C GLY A 127 -5.38 6.19 14.71
N PHE A 128 -4.20 6.69 14.34
CA PHE A 128 -4.00 8.11 14.09
C PHE A 128 -2.95 8.37 13.01
N ILE A 129 -2.99 9.59 12.48
CA ILE A 129 -1.92 10.20 11.69
C ILE A 129 -1.57 11.55 12.30
N GLU A 130 -0.28 11.85 12.40
CA GLU A 130 0.25 13.14 12.81
C GLU A 130 1.06 13.73 11.65
N ALA A 131 0.61 14.88 11.16
CA ALA A 131 1.23 15.57 10.05
C ALA A 131 1.19 17.08 10.30
N ASP A 132 2.28 17.77 9.97
CA ASP A 132 2.43 19.22 10.20
C ASP A 132 2.14 19.63 11.67
N GLY A 133 2.50 18.75 12.63
CA GLY A 133 2.26 18.97 14.07
C GLY A 133 0.81 18.80 14.52
N VAL A 134 -0.09 18.39 13.62
CA VAL A 134 -1.50 18.14 13.91
C VAL A 134 -1.76 16.63 13.93
N ARG A 135 -2.23 16.13 15.07
CA ARG A 135 -2.66 14.75 15.22
C ARG A 135 -4.16 14.60 14.91
N THR A 136 -4.46 13.81 13.89
CA THR A 136 -5.82 13.44 13.50
C THR A 136 -6.10 12.01 13.95
N ASP A 137 -7.15 11.85 14.76
CA ASP A 137 -7.69 10.53 15.10
C ASP A 137 -8.52 10.00 13.93
N LEU A 138 -8.23 8.77 13.51
CA LEU A 138 -8.92 8.07 12.44
C LEU A 138 -9.80 6.93 12.97
N THR A 139 -9.81 6.72 14.29
CA THR A 139 -10.52 5.60 14.94
C THR A 139 -12.02 5.62 14.65
N GLY A 140 -12.55 4.47 14.26
CA GLY A 140 -13.95 4.32 13.83
C GLY A 140 -14.22 4.83 12.42
N GLY A 141 -13.16 5.16 11.67
CA GLY A 141 -13.18 5.45 10.25
C GLY A 141 -13.15 4.19 9.39
N ARG A 142 -12.93 4.39 8.08
CA ARG A 142 -12.95 3.32 7.07
C ARG A 142 -11.74 3.40 6.15
N GLY A 143 -11.24 2.24 5.73
CA GLY A 143 -10.05 2.12 4.88
C GLY A 143 -10.25 1.11 3.76
N TYR A 144 -9.43 1.24 2.72
CA TYR A 144 -9.37 0.36 1.57
C TYR A 144 -7.90 0.09 1.18
N ILE A 145 -7.58 -1.14 0.80
CA ILE A 145 -6.23 -1.55 0.37
C ILE A 145 -6.30 -2.16 -1.01
N GLU A 146 -5.56 -1.55 -1.94
CA GLU A 146 -5.37 -2.03 -3.29
C GLU A 146 -3.89 -2.26 -3.59
N ASN A 147 -3.64 -3.31 -4.36
CA ASN A 147 -2.34 -3.56 -4.93
C ASN A 147 -2.40 -3.40 -6.45
N ASP A 148 -1.71 -2.37 -6.95
CA ASP A 148 -1.55 -2.08 -8.37
C ASP A 148 -0.15 -2.51 -8.83
N GLY A 149 0.05 -3.83 -8.93
CA GLY A 149 1.34 -4.36 -9.36
C GLY A 149 1.26 -5.79 -9.86
N ALA A 150 1.99 -6.09 -10.93
CA ALA A 150 2.20 -7.43 -11.47
C ALA A 150 3.09 -8.30 -10.55
N PHE A 151 2.76 -8.42 -9.26
CA PHE A 151 3.30 -9.47 -8.42
C PHE A 151 2.41 -10.70 -8.52
N GLN A 152 2.84 -11.65 -9.35
CA GLN A 152 2.37 -13.02 -9.23
C GLN A 152 3.10 -13.65 -8.03
N CYS A 153 2.47 -13.67 -6.86
CA CYS A 153 2.88 -14.55 -5.77
C CYS A 153 2.64 -15.99 -6.24
N LEU A 154 3.68 -16.65 -6.77
CA LEU A 154 3.63 -18.07 -7.07
C LEU A 154 3.55 -18.88 -5.77
N PRO A 155 2.98 -20.10 -5.80
CA PRO A 155 2.84 -20.97 -4.63
C PRO A 155 4.18 -21.22 -3.90
N PRO A 156 4.13 -21.61 -2.61
CA PRO A 156 5.31 -21.72 -1.76
C PRO A 156 6.37 -22.65 -2.39
N GLY A 157 7.59 -22.11 -2.56
CA GLY A 157 8.73 -22.79 -3.21
C GLY A 157 9.31 -22.05 -4.40
N TYR A 158 8.58 -21.08 -4.98
CA TYR A 158 9.07 -20.19 -6.02
C TYR A 158 9.19 -18.77 -5.45
N GLY A 159 10.42 -18.33 -5.18
CA GLY A 159 10.65 -16.96 -4.69
C GLY A 159 10.08 -15.89 -5.64
N CYS A 160 9.78 -14.71 -5.10
CA CYS A 160 9.27 -13.58 -5.85
C CYS A 160 10.25 -13.17 -6.97
N ARG A 161 9.84 -13.29 -8.24
CA ARG A 161 10.62 -12.77 -9.38
C ARG A 161 9.99 -11.47 -9.91
N PRO A 162 10.79 -10.42 -10.19
CA PRO A 162 10.30 -9.27 -10.93
C PRO A 162 9.98 -9.68 -12.37
N THR A 163 8.74 -9.50 -12.80
CA THR A 163 8.41 -9.44 -14.23
C THR A 163 8.94 -8.12 -14.78
N THR A 164 9.69 -8.23 -15.88
CA THR A 164 10.31 -7.11 -16.56
C THR A 164 9.25 -6.26 -17.24
N SER A 165 9.22 -4.97 -16.89
CA SER A 165 8.52 -3.83 -17.51
C SER A 165 7.31 -3.30 -16.73
N THR A 166 7.41 -2.01 -16.37
CA THR A 166 6.47 -1.13 -15.65
C THR A 166 6.62 -1.08 -14.12
N GLY A 167 6.68 0.15 -13.58
CA GLY A 167 6.92 0.46 -12.18
C GLY A 167 5.81 -0.07 -11.26
N LYS A 168 6.13 -0.26 -9.98
CA LYS A 168 5.30 -0.98 -9.02
C LYS A 168 4.72 -0.02 -7.98
N GLU A 169 3.40 0.03 -7.80
CA GLU A 169 2.74 0.92 -6.84
C GLU A 169 1.73 0.14 -5.99
N TYR A 170 1.79 0.25 -4.67
CA TYR A 170 0.72 -0.26 -3.78
C TYR A 170 -0.08 0.93 -3.30
N ARG A 171 -1.42 0.90 -3.39
CA ARG A 171 -2.27 2.04 -3.03
C ARG A 171 -3.15 1.70 -1.84
N PHE A 172 -2.99 2.44 -0.74
CA PHE A 172 -3.92 2.43 0.39
C PHE A 172 -4.82 3.67 0.27
N LEU A 173 -6.03 3.49 -0.27
CA LEU A 173 -6.98 4.58 -0.57
C LEU A 173 -8.17 4.55 0.41
N ALA A 174 -9.10 5.49 0.26
CA ALA A 174 -10.49 5.34 0.72
C ALA A 174 -11.39 5.83 -0.42
N GLN A 175 -12.56 5.18 -0.54
CA GLN A 175 -13.68 5.69 -1.35
C GLN A 175 -14.49 6.68 -0.53
#